data_AF-A0A961D3W2-F1
#
_entry.id   AF-A0A961D3W2-F1
#
_cell.length_a   1.000
_cell.length_b   1.000
_cell.length_c   1.000
_cell.angle_alpha   90.00
_cell.angle_beta   90.00
_cell.angle_gamma   90.00
#
_symmetry.space_group_name_H-M   'P 1'
#
loop_
_entity.id
_entity.type
_entity.pdbx_description
1 polymer ?
#
loop_
_entity_poly.entity_id
_entity_poly.type
_entity_poly.pdbx_seq_one_letter_code
_entity_poly.pdbx_strand_id
1 'polypeptide(L)'
;MNPHEPESGTGTPAETAPEWGAPAEPELWREEFPYTATGEELVLRRDFTRYLLAASGAFAAGAAGAAVWAGMRRANVGEPRAVVDLAEVPEGGDHLFAYPTDQDPAILVHLPGGELRAFSQKCTHLGCVVFWQSD
;
A
#
# COMPACT_ATOMS: atom_id res chain seq x y z
N MET A 1 72.81 -33.46 34.28
CA MET A 1 73.10 -34.53 35.28
C MET A 1 72.68 -34.01 36.64
N ASN A 2 71.92 -34.70 37.47
CA ASN A 2 71.31 -36.02 37.43
C ASN A 2 70.03 -35.91 38.32
N PRO A 3 69.11 -36.87 38.23
CA PRO A 3 67.72 -36.75 38.62
C PRO A 3 67.43 -37.33 40.01
N HIS A 4 66.14 -37.17 40.35
CA HIS A 4 65.32 -37.93 41.30
C HIS A 4 65.57 -37.73 42.78
N GLU A 5 64.54 -37.22 43.44
CA GLU A 5 63.95 -37.67 44.72
C GLU A 5 62.69 -36.81 45.00
N PRO A 6 61.81 -37.14 45.97
CA PRO A 6 61.38 -38.44 46.46
C PRO A 6 59.84 -38.53 46.64
N GLU A 7 59.36 -39.68 47.10
CA GLU A 7 57.96 -39.89 47.52
C GLU A 7 57.58 -39.20 48.84
N SER A 8 56.26 -39.12 49.07
CA SER A 8 55.52 -39.20 50.34
C SER A 8 54.77 -37.95 50.81
N GLY A 9 53.43 -38.06 50.76
CA GLY A 9 52.58 -37.89 51.94
C GLY A 9 52.09 -36.49 52.34
N THR A 10 50.77 -36.33 52.15
CA THR A 10 49.79 -35.67 53.04
C THR A 10 49.40 -34.22 52.79
N GLY A 11 48.09 -34.04 52.58
CA GLY A 11 47.39 -32.76 52.65
C GLY A 11 46.47 -32.52 51.46
N THR A 12 45.25 -33.09 51.49
CA THR A 12 44.14 -32.50 50.72
C THR A 12 43.47 -31.45 51.62
N PRO A 13 43.23 -30.24 51.07
CA PRO A 13 41.84 -29.83 50.97
C PRO A 13 41.46 -29.46 49.53
N ALA A 14 40.38 -30.10 49.10
CA ALA A 14 39.38 -29.68 48.12
C ALA A 14 39.71 -28.46 47.25
N GLU A 15 40.05 -28.73 45.99
CA GLU A 15 39.65 -27.86 44.89
C GLU A 15 39.25 -28.76 43.72
N THR A 16 37.95 -29.08 43.66
CA THR A 16 37.36 -29.78 42.52
C THR A 16 37.33 -28.82 41.34
N ALA A 17 38.35 -28.89 40.48
CA ALA A 17 38.31 -28.32 39.14
C ALA A 17 37.25 -29.06 38.31
N PRO A 18 36.51 -28.36 37.42
CA PRO A 18 35.43 -28.97 36.67
C PRO A 18 36.01 -29.95 35.65
N GLU A 19 35.44 -31.15 35.62
CA GLU A 19 35.83 -32.24 34.75
C GLU A 19 35.47 -31.89 33.29
N TRP A 20 36.46 -31.38 32.55
CA TRP A 20 36.36 -31.20 31.10
C TRP A 20 36.36 -32.58 30.42
N GLY A 21 35.19 -33.22 30.37
CA GLY A 21 35.08 -34.56 29.81
C GLY A 21 33.72 -35.26 29.87
N ALA A 22 32.69 -34.69 30.50
CA ALA A 22 31.34 -35.26 30.41
C ALA A 22 30.64 -34.78 29.12
N PRO A 23 30.00 -35.66 28.32
CA PRO A 23 29.08 -35.19 27.31
C PRO A 23 27.98 -34.42 28.05
N ALA A 24 27.86 -33.12 27.78
CA ALA A 24 26.73 -32.36 28.28
C ALA A 24 25.46 -33.08 27.79
N GLU A 25 24.61 -33.51 28.73
CA GLU A 25 23.21 -33.87 28.47
C GLU A 25 22.68 -32.86 27.44
N PRO A 26 22.01 -33.30 26.36
CA PRO A 26 21.52 -32.40 25.32
C PRO A 26 20.71 -31.31 26.02
N GLU A 27 21.26 -30.09 26.04
CA GLU A 27 20.66 -29.04 26.85
C GLU A 27 19.20 -28.88 26.43
N LEU A 28 18.27 -28.97 27.40
CA LEU A 28 16.82 -28.99 27.17
C LEU A 28 16.35 -27.94 26.16
N TRP A 29 17.01 -26.77 26.10
CA TRP A 29 16.70 -25.74 25.12
C TRP A 29 16.97 -26.13 23.66
N ARG A 30 17.93 -27.02 23.36
CA ARG A 30 18.18 -27.56 22.01
C ARG A 30 17.10 -28.57 21.60
N GLU A 31 16.50 -29.26 22.57
CA GLU A 31 15.39 -30.19 22.35
C GLU A 31 14.04 -29.45 22.24
N GLU A 32 13.85 -28.40 23.05
CA GLU A 32 12.66 -27.54 23.04
C GLU A 32 12.67 -26.54 21.86
N PHE A 33 13.85 -26.14 21.36
CA PHE A 33 14.02 -25.19 20.25
C PHE A 33 15.06 -25.69 19.20
N PRO A 34 14.79 -26.78 18.47
CA PRO A 34 15.74 -27.34 17.51
C PRO A 34 15.94 -26.39 16.30
N TYR A 35 17.17 -25.92 16.09
CA TYR A 35 17.54 -24.97 15.01
C TYR A 35 17.40 -25.57 13.58
N THR A 36 17.19 -26.88 13.46
CA THR A 36 17.08 -27.61 12.19
C THR A 36 15.90 -28.60 12.22
N ALA A 37 14.73 -28.18 12.67
CA ALA A 37 13.51 -28.99 12.53
C ALA A 37 13.27 -29.28 11.04
N THR A 38 13.75 -30.45 10.61
CA THR A 38 13.87 -30.80 9.19
C THR A 38 12.47 -31.04 8.65
N GLY A 39 11.90 -30.04 7.99
CA GLY A 39 10.53 -30.07 7.48
C GLY A 39 9.77 -28.77 7.70
N GLU A 40 10.10 -27.98 8.72
CA GLU A 40 9.44 -26.70 8.99
C GLU A 40 9.68 -25.73 7.84
N GLU A 41 10.91 -25.61 7.32
CA GLU A 41 11.18 -24.76 6.16
C GLU A 41 10.49 -25.23 4.88
N LEU A 42 10.26 -26.54 4.71
CA LEU A 42 9.58 -27.07 3.52
C LEU A 42 8.06 -26.84 3.58
N VAL A 43 7.46 -26.91 4.77
CA VAL A 43 6.05 -26.61 5.02
C VAL A 43 5.82 -25.10 4.98
N LEU A 44 6.65 -24.30 5.65
CA LEU A 44 6.60 -22.84 5.65
C LEU A 44 6.81 -22.25 4.25
N ARG A 45 7.75 -22.75 3.43
CA ARG A 45 7.96 -22.25 2.05
C ARG A 45 6.75 -22.56 1.17
N ARG A 46 6.22 -23.78 1.21
CA ARG A 46 5.08 -24.18 0.39
C ARG A 46 3.81 -23.42 0.78
N ASP A 47 3.54 -23.30 2.07
CA ASP A 47 2.36 -22.58 2.55
C ASP A 47 2.50 -21.08 2.33
N PHE A 48 3.68 -20.50 2.54
CA PHE A 48 3.97 -19.13 2.16
C PHE A 48 3.73 -18.87 0.67
N THR A 49 4.26 -19.73 -0.21
CA THR A 49 4.01 -19.62 -1.66
C THR A 49 2.53 -19.79 -2.02
N ARG A 50 1.82 -20.71 -1.37
CA ARG A 50 0.37 -20.90 -1.57
C ARG A 50 -0.41 -19.65 -1.18
N TYR A 51 -0.16 -19.08 -0.01
CA TYR A 51 -0.82 -17.85 0.43
C TYR A 51 -0.44 -16.65 -0.42
N LEU A 52 0.83 -16.56 -0.84
CA LEU A 52 1.29 -15.49 -1.72
C LEU A 52 0.61 -15.58 -3.10
N LEU A 53 0.51 -16.77 -3.68
CA LEU A 53 -0.23 -16.96 -4.93
C LEU A 53 -1.72 -16.69 -4.76
N ALA A 54 -2.33 -17.16 -3.67
CA ALA A 54 -3.75 -16.94 -3.39
C ALA A 54 -4.07 -15.43 -3.24
N ALA A 55 -3.28 -14.72 -2.44
CA ALA A 55 -3.42 -13.28 -2.25
C ALA A 55 -3.18 -12.52 -3.56
N SER A 56 -2.12 -12.84 -4.29
CA SER A 56 -1.81 -12.22 -5.59
C SER A 56 -2.93 -12.49 -6.61
N GLY A 57 -3.47 -13.71 -6.64
CA GLY A 57 -4.59 -14.09 -7.49
C GLY A 57 -5.87 -13.32 -7.14
N ALA A 58 -6.15 -13.15 -5.85
CA ALA A 58 -7.28 -12.34 -5.38
C ALA A 58 -7.14 -10.87 -5.81
N PHE A 59 -5.96 -10.27 -5.64
CA PHE A 59 -5.70 -8.91 -6.12
C PHE A 59 -5.79 -8.79 -7.64
N ALA A 60 -5.24 -9.75 -8.39
CA ALA A 60 -5.31 -9.76 -9.85
C ALA A 60 -6.76 -9.88 -10.34
N ALA A 61 -7.55 -10.77 -9.74
CA ALA A 61 -8.97 -10.91 -10.04
C ALA A 61 -9.75 -9.63 -9.69
N GLY A 62 -9.46 -9.01 -8.54
CA GLY A 62 -10.04 -7.73 -8.14
C GLY A 62 -9.72 -6.60 -9.11
N ALA A 63 -8.44 -6.49 -9.54
CA ALA A 63 -8.01 -5.49 -10.52
C ALA A 63 -8.66 -5.71 -11.89
N ALA A 64 -8.71 -6.95 -12.37
CA ALA A 64 -9.39 -7.29 -13.62
C ALA A 64 -10.89 -6.97 -13.54
N GLY A 65 -11.54 -7.33 -12.43
CA GLY A 65 -12.95 -7.01 -12.18
C GLY A 65 -13.19 -5.50 -12.15
N ALA A 66 -12.34 -4.73 -11.48
CA ALA A 66 -12.41 -3.27 -11.46
C ALA A 66 -12.21 -2.66 -12.85
N ALA A 67 -11.28 -3.19 -13.65
CA ALA A 67 -11.05 -2.73 -15.02
C ALA A 67 -12.26 -3.02 -15.93
N VAL A 68 -12.84 -4.23 -15.85
CA VAL A 68 -14.06 -4.59 -16.57
C VAL A 68 -15.21 -3.67 -16.15
N TRP A 69 -15.42 -3.47 -14.85
CA TRP A 69 -16.46 -2.60 -14.34
C TRP A 69 -16.27 -1.15 -14.77
N ALA A 70 -15.04 -0.64 -14.77
CA ALA A 70 -14.72 0.69 -15.28
C ALA A 70 -15.00 0.80 -16.79
N GLY A 71 -14.64 -0.21 -17.58
CA GLY A 71 -14.93 -0.24 -19.02
C GLY A 71 -16.43 -0.35 -19.34
N MET A 72 -17.23 -0.96 -18.46
CA MET A 72 -18.69 -0.98 -18.59
C MET A 72 -19.34 0.38 -18.31
N ARG A 73 -18.65 1.30 -17.63
CA ARG A 73 -19.15 2.66 -17.43
C ARG A 73 -19.00 3.42 -18.75
N ARG A 74 -20.14 3.71 -19.37
CA ARG A 74 -20.19 4.54 -20.57
C ARG A 74 -19.68 5.94 -20.23
N ALA A 75 -18.84 6.50 -21.10
CA ALA A 75 -18.56 7.93 -21.07
C ALA A 75 -19.89 8.69 -21.18
N ASN A 76 -20.02 9.82 -20.49
CA ASN A 76 -21.20 10.69 -20.60
C ASN A 76 -21.25 11.30 -22.00
N VAL A 77 -21.72 10.54 -22.99
CA VAL A 77 -22.18 11.06 -24.28
C VAL A 77 -23.60 11.57 -24.04
N GLY A 78 -23.67 12.79 -23.50
CA GLY A 78 -24.90 13.56 -23.47
C GLY A 78 -25.22 14.06 -24.87
N GLU A 79 -26.50 14.15 -25.21
CA GLU A 79 -26.94 14.88 -26.39
C GLU A 79 -26.57 16.36 -26.27
N PRO A 80 -26.13 17.02 -27.36
CA PRO A 80 -25.91 18.47 -27.35
C PRO A 80 -27.15 19.21 -26.87
N ARG A 81 -26.96 20.13 -25.92
CA ARG A 81 -28.02 20.97 -25.35
C ARG A 81 -27.69 22.43 -25.59
N ALA A 82 -28.67 23.19 -26.06
CA ALA A 82 -28.56 24.64 -26.11
C ALA A 82 -28.47 25.17 -24.66
N VAL A 83 -27.50 26.06 -24.42
CA VAL A 83 -27.27 26.69 -23.10
C VAL A 83 -27.80 28.12 -23.13
N VAL A 84 -27.22 28.97 -23.97
CA VAL A 84 -27.52 30.39 -24.08
C VAL A 84 -27.12 30.90 -25.47
N ASP A 85 -27.73 31.99 -25.95
CA ASP A 85 -27.27 32.68 -27.16
C ASP A 85 -25.94 33.41 -26.89
N LEU A 86 -25.02 33.39 -27.85
CA LEU A 86 -23.72 34.05 -27.71
C LEU A 86 -23.86 35.57 -27.54
N ALA A 87 -24.91 36.19 -28.10
CA ALA A 87 -25.17 37.61 -27.95
C ALA A 87 -25.51 38.01 -26.49
N GLU A 88 -25.92 37.05 -25.66
CA GLU A 88 -26.26 37.29 -24.25
C GLU A 88 -25.03 37.19 -23.32
N VAL A 89 -23.92 36.64 -23.81
CA VAL A 89 -22.67 36.52 -23.04
C VAL A 89 -21.59 37.34 -23.74
N PRO A 90 -21.46 38.65 -23.44
CA PRO A 90 -20.42 39.49 -24.04
C PRO A 90 -19.02 39.01 -23.63
N GLU A 91 -18.01 39.42 -24.40
CA GLU A 91 -16.60 39.13 -24.10
C GLU A 91 -16.23 39.65 -22.70
N GLY A 92 -15.53 38.82 -21.92
CA GLY A 92 -15.23 39.06 -20.51
C GLY A 92 -16.36 38.66 -19.55
N GLY A 93 -17.56 38.32 -20.06
CA GLY A 93 -18.71 37.93 -19.26
C GLY A 93 -18.78 36.43 -18.95
N ASP A 94 -19.73 36.09 -18.07
CA ASP A 94 -20.07 34.71 -17.71
C ASP A 94 -21.58 34.46 -17.71
N HIS A 95 -21.95 33.18 -17.76
CA HIS A 95 -23.33 32.72 -17.68
C HIS A 95 -23.43 31.43 -16.86
N LEU A 96 -24.34 31.41 -15.88
CA LEU A 96 -24.58 30.24 -15.04
C LEU A 96 -25.68 29.36 -15.63
N PHE A 97 -25.44 28.06 -15.66
CA PHE A 97 -26.38 27.06 -16.19
C PHE A 97 -26.25 25.74 -15.43
N ALA A 98 -27.07 24.74 -15.77
CA ALA A 98 -27.01 23.41 -15.16
C ALA A 98 -26.70 22.34 -16.21
N TYR A 99 -25.68 21.52 -15.96
CA TYR A 99 -25.27 20.42 -16.83
C TYR A 99 -24.43 19.36 -16.10
N PRO A 100 -24.70 18.06 -16.30
CA PRO A 100 -25.68 17.49 -17.22
C PRO A 100 -27.12 17.45 -16.67
N THR A 101 -27.30 17.58 -15.36
CA THR A 101 -28.62 17.61 -14.71
C THR A 101 -28.85 18.94 -13.99
N ASP A 102 -30.09 19.18 -13.55
CA ASP A 102 -30.45 20.39 -12.78
C ASP A 102 -29.71 20.50 -11.44
N GLN A 103 -29.04 19.44 -10.99
CA GLN A 103 -28.27 19.39 -9.73
C GLN A 103 -26.77 19.68 -9.92
N ASP A 104 -26.37 19.95 -11.17
CA ASP A 104 -24.99 20.14 -11.57
C ASP A 104 -24.77 21.57 -12.09
N PRO A 105 -24.67 22.58 -11.19
CA PRO A 105 -24.37 23.94 -11.60
C PRO A 105 -23.03 24.02 -12.33
N ALA A 106 -23.03 24.78 -13.41
CA ALA A 106 -21.92 25.01 -14.32
C ALA A 106 -21.84 26.51 -14.66
N ILE A 107 -20.66 26.95 -15.08
CA ILE A 107 -20.37 28.31 -15.48
C ILE A 107 -19.76 28.30 -16.88
N LEU A 108 -20.34 29.09 -17.78
CA LEU A 108 -19.81 29.42 -19.10
C LEU A 108 -19.07 30.75 -18.98
N VAL A 109 -17.86 30.83 -19.50
CA VAL A 109 -17.03 32.04 -19.51
C VAL A 109 -16.69 32.39 -20.95
N HIS A 110 -16.86 33.66 -21.30
CA HIS A 110 -16.41 34.23 -22.56
C HIS A 110 -15.10 34.97 -22.31
N LEU A 111 -13.98 34.32 -22.64
CA LEU A 111 -12.64 34.86 -22.40
C LEU A 111 -12.32 35.99 -23.38
N PRO A 112 -11.39 36.89 -23.00
CA PRO A 112 -10.80 37.84 -23.93
C PRO A 112 -10.24 37.12 -25.17
N GLY A 113 -10.51 37.65 -26.36
CA GLY A 113 -10.19 37.02 -27.64
C GLY A 113 -11.27 36.12 -28.24
N GLY A 114 -12.46 36.06 -27.62
CA GLY A 114 -13.63 35.38 -28.18
C GLY A 114 -13.73 33.88 -27.85
N GLU A 115 -12.85 33.35 -26.99
CA GLU A 115 -12.85 31.93 -26.64
C GLU A 115 -13.94 31.64 -25.58
N LEU A 116 -14.72 30.57 -25.79
CA LEU A 116 -15.71 30.11 -24.82
C LEU A 116 -15.19 28.89 -24.06
N ARG A 117 -15.29 28.93 -22.72
CA ARG A 117 -15.00 27.76 -21.87
C ARG A 117 -16.10 27.54 -20.86
N ALA A 118 -16.43 26.28 -20.61
CA ALA A 118 -17.42 25.90 -19.60
C ALA A 118 -16.79 24.99 -18.55
N PHE A 119 -17.15 25.20 -17.29
CA PHE A 119 -16.67 24.45 -16.14
C PHE A 119 -17.82 24.09 -15.20
N SER A 120 -17.62 23.10 -14.32
CA SER A 120 -18.50 22.96 -13.16
C SER A 120 -18.34 24.18 -12.25
N GLN A 121 -19.44 24.65 -11.68
CA GLN A 121 -19.42 25.73 -10.68
C GLN A 121 -19.01 25.23 -9.28
N LYS A 122 -18.67 23.94 -9.13
CA LYS A 122 -18.24 23.32 -7.88
C LYS A 122 -16.71 23.24 -7.85
N CYS A 123 -16.09 23.84 -6.84
CA CYS A 123 -14.65 23.67 -6.66
C CYS A 123 -14.31 22.22 -6.30
N THR A 124 -13.20 21.69 -6.83
CA THR A 124 -12.78 20.28 -6.61
C THR A 124 -12.32 19.99 -5.18
N HIS A 125 -12.10 21.03 -4.37
CA HIS A 125 -11.68 20.90 -2.98
C HIS A 125 -12.85 20.44 -2.10
N LEU A 126 -13.88 21.29 -1.95
CA LEU A 126 -15.02 21.05 -1.06
C LEU A 126 -16.37 21.40 -1.70
N GLY A 127 -16.41 21.66 -3.01
CA GLY A 127 -17.66 21.95 -3.72
C GLY A 127 -18.22 23.35 -3.47
N CYS A 128 -17.42 24.28 -2.97
CA CYS A 128 -17.82 25.70 -2.89
C CYS A 128 -18.14 26.25 -4.28
N VAL A 129 -19.05 27.22 -4.32
CA VAL A 129 -19.43 27.94 -5.54
C VAL A 129 -18.24 28.78 -6.02
N VAL A 130 -17.91 28.68 -7.30
CA VAL A 130 -16.91 29.55 -7.97
C VAL A 130 -17.60 30.63 -8.79
N PHE A 131 -16.95 31.79 -8.88
CA PHE A 131 -17.40 32.94 -9.66
C PHE A 131 -16.30 33.34 -10.65
N TRP A 132 -16.70 33.82 -11.82
CA TRP A 132 -15.79 34.44 -12.76
C TRP A 132 -15.52 35.89 -12.36
N GLN A 133 -14.27 36.32 -12.52
CA GLN A 133 -13.87 37.70 -12.38
C GLN A 133 -13.04 38.06 -13.60
N SER A 134 -13.51 39.02 -14.38
CA SER A 134 -12.69 39.63 -15.42
C SER A 134 -11.67 40.59 -14.79
N ASP A 135 -10.49 40.68 -15.40
CA ASP A 135 -9.47 41.68 -15.06
C ASP A 135 -9.90 43.11 -15.44
#